data_AF-A0A495X2H7-F1
#
_entry.id   AF-A0A495X2H7-F1
#
_cell.length_a   1.000
_cell.length_b   1.000
_cell.length_c   1.000
_cell.angle_alpha   90.00
_cell.angle_beta   90.00
_cell.angle_gamma   90.00
#
_symmetry.space_group_name_H-M   'P 1'
#
loop_
_entity.id
_entity.type
_entity.pdbx_description
1 polymer ?
#
loop_
_entity_poly.entity_id
_entity_poly.type
_entity_poly.pdbx_seq_one_letter_code
_entity_poly.pdbx_strand_id
1 'polypeptide(L)'
;MTSRAVVRTGALALLWGSCFLWIELALTGLAPVQLTVIRCALGAAVLLVLARVSGQRLPRDPRTWGHLAVAALFCNAVPFALFAIGQQSVDSGVAGVINATTPLWSLVIGFALGLDRDLRPVRLGGLALGFAGVVLIFAPWQQNGLMSLGALALLGAAASYAIAFLYMGRHLVGKGGPMAISAAQLTAATAWSALALPTSGPAHLNVTAVVAVVVLGVFGTGATFVLNYRIIEDEGPTAAATVGYLLPVVSVALGAIVLGEPLTVRIVVGMAVVLAGVAMTRLAVSKRPQEVSGSHRSTVMSTQGERGGGYSVDGR
;
A
#
# COMPACT_ATOMS: atom_id res chain seq x y z
N MET A 1 -15.82 17.09 1.98
CA MET A 1 -15.24 16.30 3.08
C MET A 1 -15.72 16.90 4.40
N THR A 2 -16.17 16.10 5.34
CA THR A 2 -16.51 16.58 6.69
C THR A 2 -15.22 16.92 7.45
N SER A 3 -15.27 17.79 8.47
CA SER A 3 -14.11 18.13 9.31
C SER A 3 -13.43 16.86 9.89
N ARG A 4 -14.22 15.85 10.25
CA ARG A 4 -13.73 14.55 10.73
C ARG A 4 -12.93 13.76 9.67
N ALA A 5 -13.36 13.79 8.42
CA ALA A 5 -12.65 13.13 7.31
C ALA A 5 -11.28 13.76 7.05
N VAL A 6 -11.21 15.10 7.11
CA VAL A 6 -9.93 15.82 6.97
C VAL A 6 -8.96 15.45 8.10
N VAL A 7 -9.44 15.41 9.34
CA VAL A 7 -8.63 15.03 10.50
C VAL A 7 -8.11 13.59 10.36
N ARG A 8 -8.97 12.64 9.97
CA ARG A 8 -8.56 11.24 9.78
C ARG A 8 -7.55 11.06 8.65
N THR A 9 -7.81 11.69 7.51
CA THR A 9 -6.89 11.67 6.35
C THR A 9 -5.54 12.28 6.71
N GLY A 10 -5.53 13.41 7.41
CA GLY A 10 -4.32 14.06 7.90
C GLY A 10 -3.55 13.20 8.91
N ALA A 11 -4.25 12.60 9.88
CA ALA A 11 -3.63 11.70 10.85
C ALA A 11 -3.02 10.47 10.16
N LEU A 12 -3.71 9.88 9.18
CA LEU A 12 -3.18 8.75 8.41
C LEU A 12 -1.94 9.16 7.60
N ALA A 13 -1.98 10.32 6.93
CA ALA A 13 -0.85 10.84 6.18
C ALA A 13 0.36 11.12 7.08
N LEU A 14 0.14 11.64 8.30
CA LEU A 14 1.19 11.84 9.30
C LEU A 14 1.80 10.52 9.76
N LEU A 15 0.97 9.54 10.11
CA LEU A 15 1.44 8.23 10.57
C LEU A 15 2.22 7.48 9.47
N TRP A 16 1.69 7.44 8.24
CA TRP A 16 2.36 6.77 7.13
C TRP A 16 3.59 7.53 6.63
N GLY A 17 3.52 8.86 6.53
CA GLY A 17 4.67 9.69 6.14
C GLY A 17 5.80 9.65 7.18
N SER A 18 5.47 9.54 8.47
CA SER A 18 6.48 9.40 9.54
C SER A 18 7.19 8.05 9.55
N CYS A 19 6.67 7.03 8.83
CA CYS A 19 7.29 5.69 8.83
C CYS A 19 8.75 5.73 8.37
N PHE A 20 9.09 6.56 7.39
CA PHE A 20 10.47 6.70 6.91
C PHE A 20 11.40 7.25 7.99
N LEU A 21 10.94 8.26 8.73
CA LEU A 21 11.69 8.81 9.87
C LEU A 21 11.93 7.74 10.94
N TRP A 22 10.92 6.93 11.27
CA TRP A 22 11.09 5.86 12.25
C TRP A 22 12.00 4.73 11.77
N ILE A 23 12.02 4.47 10.46
CA ILE A 23 12.99 3.52 9.89
C ILE A 23 14.42 4.04 10.10
N GLU A 24 14.67 5.31 9.80
CA GLU A 24 15.97 5.96 10.00
C GLU A 24 16.46 5.81 11.45
N LEU A 25 15.58 6.15 12.42
CA LEU A 25 15.87 6.04 13.84
C LEU A 25 16.07 4.58 14.29
N ALA A 26 15.32 3.63 13.74
CA ALA A 26 15.46 2.21 14.05
C ALA A 26 16.78 1.62 13.50
N LEU A 27 17.25 2.09 12.35
CA LEU A 27 18.51 1.65 11.74
C LEU A 27 19.76 2.05 12.55
N THR A 28 19.63 2.97 13.52
CA THR A 28 20.72 3.32 14.45
C THR A 28 21.13 2.17 15.38
N GLY A 29 20.28 1.15 15.54
CA GLY A 29 20.55 0.02 16.45
C GLY A 29 20.12 -1.36 15.94
N LEU A 30 19.38 -1.42 14.82
CA LEU A 30 18.88 -2.66 14.23
C LEU A 30 19.37 -2.82 12.80
N ALA A 31 19.75 -4.04 12.44
CA ALA A 31 19.99 -4.39 11.04
C ALA A 31 18.68 -4.32 10.23
N PRO A 32 18.71 -4.06 8.91
CA PRO A 32 17.51 -3.94 8.08
C PRO A 32 16.55 -5.13 8.17
N VAL A 33 17.10 -6.35 8.24
CA VAL A 33 16.31 -7.57 8.39
C VAL A 33 15.63 -7.64 9.76
N GLN A 34 16.35 -7.31 10.83
CA GLN A 34 15.81 -7.31 12.20
C GLN A 34 14.67 -6.30 12.35
N LEU A 35 14.87 -5.08 11.82
CA LEU A 35 13.84 -4.04 11.76
C LEU A 35 12.59 -4.58 11.06
N THR A 36 12.75 -5.21 9.90
CA THR A 36 11.64 -5.74 9.11
C THR A 36 10.88 -6.84 9.84
N VAL A 37 11.58 -7.78 10.48
CA VAL A 37 10.98 -8.85 11.28
C VAL A 37 10.19 -8.28 12.44
N ILE A 38 10.80 -7.39 13.24
CA ILE A 38 10.16 -6.82 14.43
C ILE A 38 8.94 -5.97 14.03
N ARG A 39 9.07 -5.13 13.00
CA ARG A 39 7.97 -4.33 12.45
C ARG A 39 6.79 -5.21 12.02
N CYS A 40 7.05 -6.27 11.25
CA CYS A 40 6.01 -7.18 10.80
C CYS A 40 5.38 -7.94 11.97
N ALA A 41 6.17 -8.41 12.93
CA ALA A 41 5.70 -9.16 14.09
C ALA A 41 4.79 -8.30 14.98
N LEU A 42 5.19 -7.07 15.27
CA LEU A 42 4.39 -6.12 16.06
C LEU A 42 3.11 -5.73 15.34
N GLY A 43 3.19 -5.43 14.05
CA GLY A 43 2.02 -5.14 13.22
C GLY A 43 1.04 -6.32 13.16
N ALA A 44 1.57 -7.54 12.98
CA ALA A 44 0.78 -8.77 12.99
C ALA A 44 0.11 -8.97 14.35
N ALA A 45 0.83 -8.80 15.47
CA ALA A 45 0.26 -8.93 16.81
C ALA A 45 -0.92 -7.97 17.03
N VAL A 46 -0.74 -6.69 16.68
CA VAL A 46 -1.81 -5.67 16.78
C VAL A 46 -3.01 -6.06 15.92
N LEU A 47 -2.80 -6.39 14.65
CA LEU A 47 -3.91 -6.75 13.76
C LEU A 47 -4.58 -8.06 14.15
N LEU A 48 -3.85 -9.04 14.69
CA LEU A 48 -4.41 -10.29 15.20
C LEU A 48 -5.31 -10.05 16.42
N VAL A 49 -4.88 -9.19 17.35
CA VAL A 49 -5.72 -8.78 18.49
C VAL A 49 -6.97 -8.07 17.99
N LEU A 50 -6.81 -7.09 17.10
CA LEU A 50 -7.94 -6.31 16.58
C LEU A 50 -8.91 -7.16 15.74
N ALA A 51 -8.41 -8.10 14.94
CA ALA A 51 -9.23 -9.06 14.20
C ALA A 51 -10.05 -9.94 15.16
N ARG A 52 -9.42 -10.45 16.23
CA ARG A 52 -10.13 -11.24 17.26
C ARG A 52 -11.19 -10.43 17.99
N VAL A 53 -10.87 -9.22 18.43
CA VAL A 53 -11.82 -8.33 19.12
C VAL A 53 -12.97 -7.92 18.21
N SER A 54 -12.70 -7.74 16.91
CA SER A 54 -13.73 -7.42 15.90
C SER A 54 -14.53 -8.64 15.42
N GLY A 55 -14.31 -9.82 16.02
CA GLY A 55 -14.98 -11.07 15.64
C GLY A 55 -14.60 -11.60 14.25
N GLN A 56 -13.60 -11.01 13.59
CA GLN A 56 -13.14 -11.46 12.28
C GLN A 56 -12.25 -12.69 12.42
N ARG A 57 -12.65 -13.79 11.78
CA ARG A 57 -11.88 -15.04 11.79
C ARG A 57 -10.83 -15.03 10.69
N LEU A 58 -9.64 -15.52 11.01
CA LEU A 58 -8.59 -15.73 10.02
C LEU A 58 -9.05 -16.74 8.95
N PRO A 59 -8.57 -16.61 7.70
CA PRO A 59 -8.81 -17.60 6.66
C PRO A 59 -8.36 -18.98 7.11
N ARG A 60 -9.23 -19.97 6.92
CA ARG A 60 -8.94 -21.39 7.20
C ARG A 60 -8.45 -22.15 5.98
N ASP A 61 -8.63 -21.58 4.80
CA ASP A 61 -8.29 -22.20 3.53
C ASP A 61 -6.77 -22.09 3.24
N PRO A 62 -6.07 -23.23 3.06
CA PRO A 62 -4.64 -23.25 2.73
C PRO A 62 -4.31 -22.53 1.42
N ARG A 63 -5.22 -22.52 0.44
CA ARG A 63 -4.99 -21.81 -0.83
C ARG A 63 -4.95 -20.30 -0.60
N THR A 64 -5.83 -19.79 0.24
CA THR A 64 -5.82 -18.39 0.67
C THR A 64 -4.52 -18.03 1.38
N TRP A 65 -3.98 -18.92 2.23
CA TRP A 65 -2.66 -18.72 2.84
C TRP A 65 -1.52 -18.71 1.82
N GLY A 66 -1.58 -19.54 0.78
CA GLY A 66 -0.63 -19.49 -0.34
C GLY A 66 -0.63 -18.14 -1.05
N HIS A 67 -1.82 -17.62 -1.40
CA HIS A 67 -1.96 -16.28 -1.99
C HIS A 67 -1.51 -15.17 -1.04
N LEU A 68 -1.82 -15.28 0.25
CA LEU A 68 -1.37 -14.35 1.28
C LEU A 68 0.14 -14.38 1.45
N ALA A 69 0.80 -15.54 1.33
CA ALA A 69 2.25 -15.65 1.42
C ALA A 69 2.93 -14.92 0.26
N VAL A 70 2.38 -15.02 -0.97
CA VAL A 70 2.87 -14.26 -2.13
C VAL A 70 2.64 -12.77 -1.93
N ALA A 71 1.43 -12.37 -1.53
CA ALA A 71 1.13 -10.96 -1.24
C ALA A 71 2.01 -10.40 -0.11
N ALA A 72 2.24 -11.18 0.95
CA ALA A 72 3.08 -10.81 2.08
C ALA A 72 4.54 -10.59 1.67
N LEU A 73 5.06 -11.45 0.79
CA LEU A 73 6.41 -11.33 0.26
C LEU A 73 6.59 -9.99 -0.47
N PHE A 74 5.72 -9.69 -1.44
CA PHE A 74 5.88 -8.51 -2.30
C PHE A 74 5.34 -7.20 -1.70
N CYS A 75 4.41 -7.27 -0.74
CA CYS A 75 3.80 -6.08 -0.13
C CYS A 75 4.44 -5.72 1.22
N ASN A 76 5.17 -6.63 1.87
CA ASN A 76 5.71 -6.37 3.21
C ASN A 76 7.16 -6.79 3.32
N ALA A 77 7.47 -8.08 3.20
CA ALA A 77 8.81 -8.59 3.50
C ALA A 77 9.90 -7.97 2.60
N VAL A 78 9.74 -8.07 1.28
CA VAL A 78 10.67 -7.49 0.31
C VAL A 78 10.70 -5.95 0.39
N PRO A 79 9.58 -5.23 0.27
CA PRO A 79 9.64 -3.77 0.26
C PRO A 79 10.14 -3.21 1.58
N PHE A 80 9.74 -3.73 2.75
CA PHE A 80 10.23 -3.22 4.02
C PHE A 80 11.74 -3.46 4.21
N ALA A 81 12.25 -4.62 3.79
CA ALA A 81 13.68 -4.88 3.80
C ALA A 81 14.42 -3.92 2.84
N LEU A 82 13.90 -3.72 1.63
CA LEU A 82 14.47 -2.81 0.65
C LEU A 82 14.41 -1.34 1.09
N PHE A 83 13.36 -0.91 1.78
CA PHE A 83 13.29 0.42 2.40
C PHE A 83 14.34 0.56 3.50
N ALA A 84 14.46 -0.43 4.37
CA ALA A 84 15.45 -0.42 5.44
C ALA A 84 16.90 -0.43 4.90
N ILE A 85 17.19 -1.18 3.83
CA ILE A 85 18.50 -1.14 3.14
C ILE A 85 18.69 0.19 2.41
N GLY A 86 17.65 0.66 1.73
CA GLY A 86 17.64 1.91 0.97
C GLY A 86 18.03 3.10 1.82
N GLN A 87 17.41 3.19 2.99
CA GLN A 87 17.58 4.28 3.94
C GLN A 87 18.95 4.30 4.63
N GLN A 88 19.76 3.24 4.54
CA GLN A 88 21.16 3.32 5.02
C GLN A 88 22.03 4.28 4.18
N SER A 89 21.56 4.67 2.99
CA SER A 89 22.31 5.52 2.06
C SER A 89 21.49 6.64 1.43
N VAL A 90 20.19 6.71 1.74
CA VAL A 90 19.26 7.66 1.15
C VAL A 90 18.37 8.22 2.26
N ASP A 91 18.33 9.54 2.35
CA ASP A 91 17.54 10.28 3.33
C ASP A 91 16.06 9.86 3.36
N SER A 92 15.47 9.88 4.55
CA SER A 92 14.10 9.44 4.80
C SER A 92 13.06 10.25 4.02
N GLY A 93 13.32 11.55 3.83
CA GLY A 93 12.49 12.42 2.98
C GLY A 93 12.43 11.92 1.54
N VAL A 94 13.60 11.60 0.96
CA VAL A 94 13.73 11.10 -0.42
C VAL A 94 13.08 9.71 -0.56
N ALA A 95 13.26 8.83 0.42
CA ALA A 95 12.61 7.52 0.46
C ALA A 95 11.09 7.61 0.36
N GLY A 96 10.47 8.56 1.07
CA GLY A 96 9.03 8.80 0.97
C GLY A 96 8.56 9.33 -0.38
N VAL A 97 9.37 10.16 -1.06
CA VAL A 97 9.08 10.62 -2.43
C VAL A 97 9.14 9.47 -3.43
N ILE A 98 10.13 8.59 -3.31
CA ILE A 98 10.25 7.41 -4.17
C ILE A 98 9.06 6.47 -3.94
N ASN A 99 8.64 6.27 -2.69
CA ASN A 99 7.46 5.45 -2.39
C ASN A 99 6.19 5.99 -3.07
N ALA A 100 6.04 7.31 -3.19
CA ALA A 100 4.90 7.93 -3.88
C ALA A 100 4.83 7.59 -5.38
N THR A 101 5.91 7.07 -5.97
CA THR A 101 5.96 6.62 -7.38
C THR A 101 5.34 5.24 -7.61
N THR A 102 4.97 4.52 -6.55
CA THR A 102 4.35 3.18 -6.64
C THR A 102 3.23 3.06 -7.70
N PRO A 103 2.30 4.04 -7.85
CA PRO A 103 1.26 3.96 -8.88
C PRO A 103 1.81 3.95 -10.31
N LEU A 104 2.96 4.58 -10.55
CA LEU A 104 3.63 4.58 -11.86
C LEU A 104 4.12 3.16 -12.18
N TRP A 105 4.73 2.49 -11.22
CA TRP A 105 5.16 1.10 -11.35
C TRP A 105 3.97 0.16 -11.58
N SER A 106 2.84 0.38 -10.91
CA SER A 106 1.62 -0.39 -11.13
C SER A 106 1.13 -0.28 -12.58
N LEU A 107 1.20 0.91 -13.17
CA LEU A 107 0.83 1.12 -14.57
C LEU A 107 1.80 0.41 -15.53
N VAL A 108 3.12 0.55 -15.31
CA VAL A 108 4.16 -0.09 -16.14
C VAL A 108 4.02 -1.60 -16.14
N ILE A 109 3.87 -2.20 -14.95
CA ILE A 109 3.74 -3.65 -14.79
C ILE A 109 2.37 -4.12 -15.32
N GLY A 110 1.31 -3.36 -15.08
CA GLY A 110 -0.01 -3.62 -15.64
C GLY A 110 -0.02 -3.71 -17.16
N PHE A 111 0.67 -2.77 -17.81
CA PHE A 111 0.86 -2.77 -19.26
C PHE A 111 1.74 -3.94 -19.73
N ALA A 112 2.88 -4.18 -19.10
CA ALA A 112 3.79 -5.26 -19.47
C ALA A 112 3.13 -6.65 -19.41
N LEU A 113 2.19 -6.84 -18.48
CA LEU A 113 1.39 -8.06 -18.34
C LEU A 113 0.15 -8.09 -19.26
N GLY A 114 -0.05 -7.09 -20.12
CA GLY A 114 -1.15 -7.01 -21.08
C GLY A 114 -2.54 -6.76 -20.47
N LEU A 115 -2.59 -6.24 -19.23
CA LEU A 115 -3.81 -6.07 -18.44
C LEU A 115 -4.50 -4.74 -18.73
N ASP A 116 -3.71 -3.73 -19.03
CA ASP A 116 -4.16 -2.42 -19.51
C ASP A 116 -3.86 -2.34 -21.01
N ARG A 117 -4.90 -2.39 -21.85
CA ARG A 117 -4.76 -2.31 -23.32
C ARG A 117 -4.86 -0.89 -23.88
N ASP A 118 -5.38 0.06 -23.11
CA ASP A 118 -5.59 1.44 -23.54
C ASP A 118 -4.65 2.42 -22.82
N LEU A 119 -3.43 2.58 -23.36
CA LEU A 119 -2.52 3.63 -22.93
C LEU A 119 -2.98 4.99 -23.49
N ARG A 120 -3.84 5.67 -22.73
CA ARG A 120 -4.15 7.07 -23.01
C ARG A 120 -2.85 7.90 -23.00
N PRO A 121 -2.64 8.83 -23.95
CA PRO A 121 -1.45 9.68 -23.99
C PRO A 121 -1.19 10.43 -22.67
N VAL A 122 -2.26 10.79 -21.95
CA VAL A 122 -2.21 11.42 -20.62
C VAL A 122 -1.55 10.52 -19.57
N ARG A 123 -1.77 9.19 -19.62
CA ARG A 123 -1.10 8.24 -18.71
C ARG A 123 0.38 8.11 -19.04
N LEU A 124 0.73 8.08 -20.32
CA LEU A 124 2.12 8.02 -20.76
C LEU A 124 2.88 9.30 -20.36
N GLY A 125 2.25 10.46 -20.54
CA GLY A 125 2.79 11.75 -20.10
C GLY A 125 2.97 11.81 -18.58
N GLY A 126 2.00 11.33 -17.80
CA GLY A 126 2.12 11.26 -16.34
C GLY A 126 3.23 10.30 -15.87
N LEU A 127 3.41 9.19 -16.58
CA LEU A 127 4.51 8.25 -16.32
C LEU A 127 5.88 8.87 -16.61
N ALA A 128 6.02 9.51 -17.78
CA ALA A 128 7.25 10.22 -18.15
C ALA A 128 7.57 11.35 -17.17
N LEU A 129 6.56 12.14 -16.77
CA LEU A 129 6.71 13.22 -15.81
C LEU A 129 7.13 12.70 -14.43
N GLY A 130 6.47 11.64 -13.94
CA GLY A 130 6.81 11.04 -12.67
C GLY A 130 8.23 10.45 -12.64
N PHE A 131 8.63 9.79 -13.74
CA PHE A 131 10.00 9.29 -13.90
C PHE A 131 11.03 10.42 -13.96
N ALA A 132 10.72 11.52 -14.67
CA ALA A 132 11.56 12.71 -14.70
C ALA A 132 11.74 13.32 -13.31
N GLY A 133 10.70 13.32 -12.47
CA GLY A 133 10.79 13.75 -11.08
C GLY A 133 11.73 12.88 -10.25
N VAL A 134 11.69 11.55 -10.41
CA VAL A 134 12.62 10.62 -9.75
C VAL A 134 14.06 10.88 -10.19
N VAL A 135 14.29 10.98 -11.49
CA VAL A 135 15.62 11.28 -12.07
C VAL A 135 16.13 12.64 -11.57
N LEU A 136 15.26 13.64 -11.43
CA LEU A 136 15.61 14.95 -10.89
C LEU A 136 16.08 14.87 -9.44
N ILE A 137 15.42 14.08 -8.60
CA ILE A 137 15.79 13.91 -7.19
C ILE A 137 17.17 13.27 -7.06
N PHE A 138 17.41 12.19 -7.80
CA PHE A 138 18.68 11.47 -7.75
C PHE A 138 19.82 12.18 -8.48
N ALA A 139 19.51 13.01 -9.48
CA ALA A 139 20.48 13.76 -10.29
C ALA A 139 21.69 12.92 -10.73
N PRO A 140 21.49 11.87 -11.55
CA PRO A 140 22.54 10.93 -11.97
C PRO A 140 23.73 11.56 -12.70
N TRP A 141 23.60 12.82 -13.12
CA TRP A 141 24.65 13.62 -13.76
C TRP A 141 25.66 14.25 -12.77
N GLN A 142 25.45 14.17 -11.45
CA GLN A 142 26.47 14.57 -10.49
C GLN A 142 27.47 13.43 -10.25
N GLN A 143 28.74 13.77 -9.94
CA GLN A 143 29.82 12.79 -9.68
C GLN A 143 29.50 11.82 -8.52
N ASN A 144 28.56 12.17 -7.63
CA ASN A 144 27.99 11.33 -6.57
C ASN A 144 26.55 10.85 -6.84
N GLY A 145 26.00 11.13 -8.03
CA GLY A 145 24.60 10.88 -8.40
C GLY A 145 24.32 9.48 -8.97
N LEU A 146 25.34 8.66 -9.16
CA LEU A 146 25.19 7.35 -9.79
C LEU A 146 24.60 6.33 -8.82
N MET A 147 23.38 5.86 -9.13
CA MET A 147 22.82 4.57 -8.70
C MET A 147 23.32 4.08 -7.33
N SER A 148 23.05 4.84 -6.25
CA SER A 148 23.31 4.28 -4.92
C SER A 148 22.51 2.98 -4.83
N LEU A 149 23.13 1.91 -4.33
CA LEU A 149 22.41 0.64 -4.15
C LEU A 149 21.12 0.85 -3.34
N GLY A 150 21.09 1.87 -2.47
CA GLY A 150 19.87 2.27 -1.77
C GLY A 150 18.80 2.90 -2.65
N ALA A 151 19.15 3.75 -3.61
CA ALA A 151 18.20 4.29 -4.59
C ALA A 151 17.51 3.16 -5.39
N LEU A 152 18.30 2.21 -5.86
CA LEU A 152 17.80 1.03 -6.56
C LEU A 152 16.95 0.14 -5.65
N ALA A 153 17.33 -0.01 -4.38
CA ALA A 153 16.53 -0.73 -3.40
C ALA A 153 15.16 -0.06 -3.20
N LEU A 154 15.11 1.27 -3.04
CA LEU A 154 13.87 2.02 -2.86
C LEU A 154 12.95 1.95 -4.10
N LEU A 155 13.52 2.03 -5.30
CA LEU A 155 12.76 1.82 -6.54
C LEU A 155 12.26 0.38 -6.67
N GLY A 156 13.08 -0.59 -6.31
CA GLY A 156 12.70 -2.00 -6.22
C GLY A 156 11.57 -2.24 -5.22
N ALA A 157 11.57 -1.52 -4.09
CA ALA A 157 10.50 -1.57 -3.10
C ALA A 157 9.17 -1.05 -3.67
N ALA A 158 9.20 0.10 -4.36
CA ALA A 158 8.04 0.66 -5.03
C ALA A 158 7.49 -0.26 -6.14
N ALA A 159 8.39 -0.89 -6.92
CA ALA A 159 8.02 -1.88 -7.93
C ALA A 159 7.42 -3.15 -7.29
N SER A 160 7.96 -3.61 -6.17
CA SER A 160 7.44 -4.75 -5.41
C SER A 160 6.02 -4.49 -4.92
N TYR A 161 5.74 -3.29 -4.39
CA TYR A 161 4.38 -2.89 -4.02
C TYR A 161 3.42 -2.94 -5.20
N ALA A 162 3.86 -2.47 -6.38
CA ALA A 162 3.04 -2.50 -7.57
C ALA A 162 2.64 -3.92 -7.98
N ILE A 163 3.57 -4.88 -7.92
CA ILE A 163 3.28 -6.31 -8.15
C ILE A 163 2.26 -6.81 -7.13
N ALA A 164 2.48 -6.51 -5.85
CA ALA A 164 1.59 -6.93 -4.78
C ALA A 164 0.16 -6.42 -4.97
N PHE A 165 -0.03 -5.12 -5.27
CA PHE A 165 -1.36 -4.56 -5.45
C PHE A 165 -2.11 -5.20 -6.61
N LEU A 166 -1.42 -5.47 -7.73
CA LEU A 166 -1.99 -6.17 -8.88
C LEU A 166 -2.40 -7.60 -8.52
N TYR A 167 -1.57 -8.30 -7.76
CA TYR A 167 -1.82 -9.66 -7.31
C TYR A 167 -2.99 -9.74 -6.31
N MET A 168 -2.97 -8.87 -5.30
CA MET A 168 -4.02 -8.77 -4.29
C MET A 168 -5.37 -8.45 -4.92
N GLY A 169 -5.39 -7.53 -5.89
CA GLY A 169 -6.59 -7.16 -6.65
C GLY A 169 -7.25 -8.33 -7.37
N ARG A 170 -6.47 -9.35 -7.79
CA ARG A 170 -6.98 -10.54 -8.47
C ARG A 170 -7.38 -11.67 -7.54
N HIS A 171 -6.58 -11.92 -6.51
CA HIS A 171 -6.65 -13.18 -5.77
C HIS A 171 -7.23 -13.04 -4.36
N LEU A 172 -7.20 -11.83 -3.78
CA LEU A 172 -7.51 -11.61 -2.36
C LEU A 172 -8.73 -10.71 -2.13
N VAL A 173 -9.24 -10.03 -3.16
CA VAL A 173 -10.50 -9.27 -3.07
C VAL A 173 -11.66 -10.21 -2.73
N GLY A 174 -12.44 -9.86 -1.71
CA GLY A 174 -13.63 -10.62 -1.28
C GLY A 174 -13.36 -11.92 -0.51
N LYS A 175 -12.10 -12.21 -0.15
CA LYS A 175 -11.72 -13.47 0.54
C LYS A 175 -11.89 -13.46 2.06
N GLY A 176 -12.29 -12.34 2.67
CA GLY A 176 -12.52 -12.25 4.10
C GLY A 176 -12.59 -10.80 4.60
N GLY A 177 -12.74 -10.67 5.91
CA GLY A 177 -12.68 -9.37 6.59
C GLY A 177 -11.31 -8.71 6.39
N PRO A 178 -11.24 -7.42 6.02
CA PRO A 178 -9.98 -6.76 5.68
C PRO A 178 -8.95 -6.78 6.80
N MET A 179 -9.36 -6.68 8.07
CA MET A 179 -8.45 -6.79 9.21
C MET A 179 -7.88 -8.20 9.35
N ALA A 180 -8.70 -9.24 9.18
CA ALA A 180 -8.24 -10.63 9.23
C ALA A 180 -7.29 -10.97 8.07
N ILE A 181 -7.57 -10.47 6.86
CA ILE A 181 -6.70 -10.64 5.68
C ILE A 181 -5.36 -9.93 5.90
N SER A 182 -5.36 -8.69 6.38
CA SER A 182 -4.13 -7.95 6.70
C SER A 182 -3.34 -8.58 7.85
N ALA A 183 -4.02 -9.09 8.89
CA ALA A 183 -3.38 -9.82 9.98
C ALA A 183 -2.66 -11.09 9.49
N ALA A 184 -3.36 -11.90 8.68
CA ALA A 184 -2.78 -13.10 8.09
C ALA A 184 -1.61 -12.76 7.15
N GLN A 185 -1.73 -11.70 6.36
CA GLN A 185 -0.66 -11.20 5.49
C GLN A 185 0.59 -10.77 6.29
N LEU A 186 0.44 -9.98 7.37
CA LEU A 186 1.57 -9.58 8.20
C LEU A 186 2.18 -10.76 8.97
N THR A 187 1.37 -11.75 9.34
CA THR A 187 1.87 -13.00 9.95
C THR A 187 2.75 -13.76 8.95
N ALA A 188 2.29 -13.92 7.70
CA ALA A 188 3.09 -14.53 6.64
C ALA A 188 4.34 -13.69 6.30
N ALA A 189 4.25 -12.36 6.35
CA ALA A 189 5.40 -11.47 6.13
C ALA A 189 6.45 -11.61 7.22
N THR A 190 6.01 -11.80 8.47
CA THR A 190 6.90 -12.08 9.62
C THR A 190 7.64 -13.38 9.40
N ALA A 191 6.95 -14.44 8.95
CA ALA A 191 7.57 -15.72 8.64
C ALA A 191 8.60 -15.59 7.51
N TRP A 192 8.27 -14.93 6.40
CA TRP A 192 9.22 -14.66 5.31
C TRP A 192 10.45 -13.89 5.77
N SER A 193 10.24 -12.83 6.55
CA SER A 193 11.32 -11.98 7.02
C SER A 193 12.21 -12.72 8.02
N ALA A 194 11.63 -13.61 8.84
CA ALA A 194 12.37 -14.42 9.80
C ALA A 194 13.33 -15.43 9.12
N LEU A 195 13.02 -15.89 7.90
CA LEU A 195 13.93 -16.74 7.13
C LEU A 195 15.22 -16.01 6.75
N ALA A 196 15.18 -14.69 6.62
CA ALA A 196 16.36 -13.87 6.37
C ALA A 196 17.12 -13.51 7.66
N LEU A 197 16.59 -13.78 8.85
CA LEU A 197 17.25 -13.42 10.12
C LEU A 197 18.69 -13.95 10.26
N PRO A 198 19.06 -15.15 9.76
CA PRO A 198 20.44 -15.63 9.79
C PRO A 198 21.43 -14.76 9.01
N THR A 199 20.98 -13.94 8.07
CA THR A 199 21.84 -12.99 7.33
C THR A 199 21.99 -11.65 8.04
N SER A 200 21.33 -11.46 9.19
CA SER A 200 21.41 -10.22 9.96
C SER A 200 22.72 -10.10 10.75
N GLY A 201 23.29 -8.90 10.75
CA GLY A 201 24.44 -8.55 11.60
C GLY A 201 24.07 -8.41 13.08
N PRO A 202 25.05 -8.15 13.95
CA PRO A 202 24.81 -7.96 15.38
C PRO A 202 23.85 -6.78 15.62
N ALA A 203 22.93 -6.95 16.56
CA ALA A 203 22.04 -5.88 17.01
C ALA A 203 22.74 -5.04 18.08
N HIS A 204 22.69 -3.72 17.94
CA HIS A 204 23.19 -2.76 18.93
C HIS A 204 22.00 -1.98 19.47
N LEU A 205 21.22 -2.63 20.32
CA LEU A 205 19.99 -2.07 20.85
C LEU A 205 20.28 -0.79 21.63
N ASN A 206 19.75 0.32 21.12
CA ASN A 206 19.67 1.58 21.83
C ASN A 206 18.20 1.95 22.06
N VAL A 207 17.93 2.81 23.04
CA VAL A 207 16.56 3.18 23.41
C VAL A 207 15.80 3.78 22.23
N THR A 208 16.47 4.61 21.43
CA THR A 208 15.89 5.25 20.24
C THR A 208 15.41 4.22 19.22
N ALA A 209 16.22 3.21 18.91
CA ALA A 209 15.90 2.17 17.95
C ALA A 209 14.74 1.28 18.42
N VAL A 210 14.70 0.97 19.72
CA VAL A 210 13.60 0.19 20.32
C VAL A 210 12.30 0.99 20.27
N VAL A 211 12.31 2.27 20.67
CA VAL A 211 11.13 3.13 20.58
C VAL A 211 10.67 3.27 19.13
N ALA A 212 11.60 3.51 18.21
CA ALA A 212 11.31 3.70 16.80
C ALA A 212 10.68 2.46 16.17
N VAL A 213 11.22 1.26 16.42
CA VAL A 213 10.65 0.02 15.86
C VAL A 213 9.30 -0.32 16.47
N VAL A 214 9.09 -0.02 17.76
CA VAL A 214 7.80 -0.20 18.42
C VAL A 214 6.76 0.75 17.83
N VAL A 215 7.09 2.03 17.67
CA VAL A 215 6.19 3.01 17.06
C VAL A 215 5.88 2.64 15.61
N LEU A 216 6.89 2.24 14.84
CA LEU A 216 6.74 1.83 13.46
C LEU A 216 5.88 0.57 13.32
N GLY A 217 6.06 -0.43 14.18
CA GLY A 217 5.24 -1.65 14.21
C GLY A 217 3.80 -1.36 14.62
N VAL A 218 3.60 -0.76 15.79
CA VAL A 218 2.27 -0.59 16.38
C VAL A 218 1.46 0.48 15.65
N PHE A 219 2.03 1.68 15.52
CA PHE A 219 1.32 2.82 14.94
C PHE A 219 1.51 2.91 13.43
N GLY A 220 2.74 2.69 12.94
CA GLY A 220 3.07 2.78 11.52
C GLY A 220 2.44 1.68 10.66
N THR A 221 2.20 0.49 11.23
CA THR A 221 1.48 -0.61 10.53
C THR A 221 0.12 -0.90 11.16
N GLY A 222 0.04 -1.36 12.41
CA GLY A 222 -1.23 -1.81 13.00
C GLY A 222 -2.34 -0.76 12.97
N ALA A 223 -2.08 0.44 13.52
CA ALA A 223 -3.08 1.51 13.61
C ALA A 223 -3.43 2.13 12.25
N THR A 224 -2.44 2.31 11.36
CA THR A 224 -2.64 2.87 10.02
C THR A 224 -3.53 1.96 9.15
N PHE A 225 -3.38 0.63 9.24
CA PHE A 225 -4.26 -0.29 8.52
C PHE A 225 -5.73 -0.14 8.93
N VAL A 226 -6.00 0.01 10.24
CA VAL A 226 -7.36 0.22 10.74
C VAL A 226 -7.91 1.58 10.33
N LEU A 227 -7.11 2.63 10.42
CA LEU A 227 -7.52 3.98 10.04
C LEU A 227 -7.79 4.07 8.53
N ASN A 228 -6.92 3.48 7.72
CA ASN A 228 -7.11 3.39 6.27
C ASN A 228 -8.38 2.62 5.91
N TYR A 229 -8.65 1.51 6.59
CA TYR A 229 -9.88 0.76 6.39
C TYR A 229 -11.12 1.61 6.70
N ARG A 230 -11.14 2.30 7.85
CA ARG A 230 -12.25 3.19 8.22
C ARG A 230 -12.44 4.35 7.23
N ILE A 231 -11.35 4.93 6.72
CA ILE A 231 -11.43 5.97 5.68
C ILE A 231 -12.04 5.40 4.40
N ILE A 232 -11.66 4.19 3.98
CA ILE A 232 -12.25 3.55 2.80
C ILE A 232 -13.74 3.28 2.99
N GLU A 233 -14.17 2.81 4.16
CA GLU A 233 -15.58 2.54 4.47
C GLU A 233 -16.42 3.82 4.57
N ASP A 234 -15.95 4.81 5.35
CA ASP A 234 -16.73 6.00 5.68
C ASP A 234 -16.67 7.08 4.58
N GLU A 235 -15.51 7.22 3.92
CA GLU A 235 -15.19 8.35 3.05
C GLU A 235 -14.88 7.92 1.61
N GLY A 236 -14.73 6.61 1.38
CA GLY A 236 -14.54 5.99 0.07
C GLY A 236 -13.07 5.87 -0.38
N PRO A 237 -12.81 5.04 -1.42
CA PRO A 237 -11.45 4.79 -1.92
C PRO A 237 -10.71 6.04 -2.42
N THR A 238 -11.45 7.04 -2.91
CA THR A 238 -10.87 8.29 -3.42
C THR A 238 -10.23 9.13 -2.30
N ALA A 239 -10.87 9.18 -1.13
CA ALA A 239 -10.31 9.87 0.03
C ALA A 239 -9.03 9.17 0.51
N ALA A 240 -9.06 7.84 0.63
CA ALA A 240 -7.88 7.04 0.99
C ALA A 240 -6.73 7.22 -0.02
N ALA A 241 -7.03 7.34 -1.32
CA ALA A 241 -6.03 7.60 -2.34
C ALA A 241 -5.32 8.96 -2.16
N THR A 242 -5.98 9.95 -1.56
CA THR A 242 -5.43 11.29 -1.34
C THR A 242 -4.26 11.25 -0.35
N VAL A 243 -4.32 10.34 0.63
CA VAL A 243 -3.25 10.08 1.61
C VAL A 243 -1.93 9.84 0.89
N GLY A 244 -1.95 9.06 -0.20
CA GLY A 244 -0.79 8.76 -1.04
C GLY A 244 -0.02 9.99 -1.52
N TYR A 245 -0.71 11.10 -1.77
CA TYR A 245 -0.11 12.36 -2.22
C TYR A 245 0.44 13.20 -1.05
N LEU A 246 -0.08 13.00 0.15
CA LEU A 246 0.37 13.69 1.35
C LEU A 246 1.61 13.04 1.97
N LEU A 247 1.82 11.72 1.78
CA LEU A 247 3.00 11.01 2.30
C LEU A 247 4.32 11.73 2.01
N PRO A 248 4.68 12.02 0.75
CA PRO A 248 5.98 12.60 0.46
C PRO A 248 6.16 14.00 1.03
N VAL A 249 5.08 14.78 1.15
CA VAL A 249 5.13 16.10 1.80
C VAL A 249 5.45 15.93 3.28
N VAL A 250 4.78 14.98 3.95
CA VAL A 250 5.01 14.68 5.37
C VAL A 250 6.41 14.11 5.58
N SER A 251 6.87 13.16 4.76
CA SER A 251 8.19 12.53 4.93
C SER A 251 9.31 13.55 4.77
N VAL A 252 9.23 14.42 3.76
CA VAL A 252 10.22 15.48 3.52
C VAL A 252 10.19 16.52 4.64
N ALA A 253 9.01 16.92 5.12
CA ALA A 253 8.90 17.86 6.24
C ALA A 253 9.48 17.28 7.54
N LEU A 254 9.17 16.02 7.85
CA LEU A 254 9.67 15.35 9.06
C LEU A 254 11.18 15.07 8.98
N GLY A 255 11.69 14.65 7.82
CA GLY A 255 13.12 14.48 7.58
C GLY A 255 13.88 15.80 7.80
N ALA A 256 13.38 16.90 7.26
CA ALA A 256 13.99 18.21 7.44
C ALA A 256 13.95 18.73 8.88
N ILE A 257 12.78 18.66 9.53
CA ILE A 257 12.56 19.28 10.85
C ILE A 257 13.20 18.45 11.96
N VAL A 258 13.10 17.12 11.89
CA VAL A 258 13.47 16.23 13.00
C VAL A 258 14.85 15.62 12.79
N LEU A 259 15.17 15.19 11.57
CA LEU A 259 16.46 14.57 11.25
C LEU A 259 17.50 15.58 10.74
N GLY A 260 17.08 16.82 10.45
CA GLY A 260 17.96 17.87 9.92
C GLY A 260 18.41 17.60 8.48
N GLU A 261 17.65 16.79 7.72
CA GLU A 261 17.99 16.43 6.35
C GLU A 261 18.00 17.67 5.43
N PRO A 262 18.99 17.79 4.52
CA PRO A 262 19.13 18.97 3.68
C PRO A 262 17.99 19.09 2.66
N LEU A 263 17.12 20.07 2.85
CA LEU A 263 16.09 20.43 1.87
C LEU A 263 16.69 21.22 0.71
N THR A 264 17.13 20.49 -0.30
CA THR A 264 17.57 21.11 -1.55
C THR A 264 16.37 21.48 -2.42
N VAL A 265 16.51 22.57 -3.20
CA VAL A 265 15.51 22.97 -4.21
C VAL A 265 15.19 21.80 -5.16
N ARG A 266 16.18 20.95 -5.44
CA ARG A 266 16.03 19.74 -6.24
C ARG A 266 15.03 18.75 -5.66
N ILE A 267 15.08 18.47 -4.35
CA ILE A 267 14.13 17.55 -3.69
C ILE A 267 12.73 18.13 -3.76
N VAL A 268 12.57 19.43 -3.51
CA VAL A 268 11.26 20.10 -3.54
C VAL A 268 10.66 20.09 -4.94
N VAL A 269 11.43 20.48 -5.96
CA VAL A 269 10.97 20.48 -7.37
C VAL A 269 10.72 19.05 -7.84
N GLY A 270 11.61 18.11 -7.52
CA GLY A 270 11.46 16.70 -7.86
C GLY A 270 10.20 16.08 -7.26
N MET A 271 9.92 16.35 -5.97
CA MET A 271 8.68 15.94 -5.31
C MET A 271 7.45 16.51 -6.02
N ALA A 272 7.45 17.81 -6.35
CA ALA A 272 6.34 18.44 -7.06
C ALA A 272 6.09 17.78 -8.43
N VAL A 273 7.16 17.48 -9.17
CA VAL A 273 7.09 16.81 -10.48
C VAL A 273 6.58 15.36 -10.34
N VAL A 274 7.05 14.60 -9.35
CA VAL A 274 6.54 13.24 -9.06
C VAL A 274 5.05 13.28 -8.75
N LEU A 275 4.64 14.17 -7.85
CA LEU A 275 3.24 14.31 -7.46
C LEU A 275 2.35 14.70 -8.65
N ALA A 276 2.81 15.62 -9.51
CA ALA A 276 2.11 16.00 -10.73
C ALA A 276 1.96 14.82 -11.70
N GLY A 277 3.03 14.03 -11.92
CA GLY A 277 2.99 12.84 -12.76
C GLY A 277 2.02 11.78 -12.25
N VAL A 278 2.06 11.51 -10.94
CA VAL A 278 1.13 10.57 -10.28
C VAL A 278 -0.32 11.10 -10.32
N ALA A 279 -0.55 12.40 -10.19
CA ALA A 279 -1.89 13.00 -10.32
C ALA A 279 -2.44 12.82 -11.76
N MET A 280 -1.61 13.09 -12.76
CA MET A 280 -1.98 12.97 -14.17
C MET A 280 -2.36 11.54 -14.55
N THR A 281 -1.62 10.53 -14.07
CA THR A 281 -1.93 9.12 -14.32
C THR A 281 -3.27 8.70 -13.71
N ARG A 282 -3.61 9.19 -12.50
CA ARG A 282 -4.90 8.87 -11.85
C ARG A 282 -6.10 9.56 -12.49
N LEU A 283 -5.98 10.82 -12.88
CA LEU A 283 -7.07 11.56 -13.52
C LEU A 283 -7.51 10.91 -14.85
N ALA A 284 -6.60 10.23 -15.55
CA ALA A 284 -6.90 9.50 -16.78
C ALA A 284 -7.75 8.23 -16.58
N VAL A 285 -7.82 7.67 -15.37
CA VAL A 285 -8.65 6.50 -14.99
C VAL A 285 -10.09 6.93 -14.68
N SER A 286 -10.29 8.12 -14.12
CA SER A 286 -11.61 8.57 -13.63
C SER A 286 -12.63 8.92 -14.73
N LYS A 287 -12.23 8.98 -16.00
CA LYS A 287 -13.15 9.18 -17.14
C LYS A 287 -13.64 7.84 -17.72
N ARG A 288 -14.34 7.05 -16.91
CA ARG A 288 -15.22 5.98 -17.40
C ARG A 288 -16.64 6.36 -16.95
N PRO A 289 -17.53 6.83 -17.84
CA PRO A 289 -18.95 6.76 -17.58
C PRO A 289 -19.26 5.28 -17.33
N GLN A 290 -19.74 4.95 -16.14
CA GLN A 290 -20.45 3.68 -15.98
C GLN A 290 -21.71 3.83 -16.83
N GLU A 291 -21.67 3.37 -18.07
CA GLU A 291 -22.89 2.96 -18.74
C GLU A 291 -23.47 1.82 -17.91
N VAL A 292 -24.45 2.19 -17.10
CA VAL A 292 -25.40 1.27 -16.51
C VAL A 292 -26.06 0.55 -17.68
N SER A 293 -25.56 -0.63 -18.03
CA SER A 293 -26.29 -1.57 -18.87
C SER A 293 -27.50 -2.05 -18.08
N GLY A 294 -28.55 -1.24 -18.11
CA GLY A 294 -29.91 -1.65 -17.77
C GLY A 294 -30.46 -2.45 -18.94
N SER A 295 -30.51 -3.77 -18.79
CA SER A 295 -31.56 -4.63 -19.34
C SER A 295 -31.24 -6.08 -19.03
N HIS A 296 -31.81 -6.61 -17.95
CA HIS A 296 -32.57 -7.85 -18.03
C HIS A 296 -33.52 -7.92 -16.83
N ARG A 297 -34.71 -7.39 -17.10
CA ARG A 297 -35.89 -7.48 -16.25
C ARG A 297 -36.27 -8.97 -16.15
N SER A 298 -36.27 -9.45 -14.91
CA SER A 298 -37.06 -10.57 -14.38
C SER A 298 -38.11 -11.14 -15.33
N THR A 299 -37.93 -12.39 -15.76
CA THR A 299 -39.05 -13.29 -16.09
C THR A 299 -38.75 -14.63 -15.42
N VAL A 300 -39.18 -14.77 -14.16
CA VAL A 300 -39.38 -16.09 -13.53
C VAL A 300 -40.60 -16.02 -12.61
N MET A 301 -41.60 -16.81 -13.02
CA MET A 301 -42.62 -17.51 -12.23
C MET A 301 -43.49 -16.73 -11.24
N SER A 302 -44.72 -16.50 -11.67
CA SER A 302 -45.89 -16.74 -10.81
C SER A 302 -46.46 -18.14 -11.08
N THR A 303 -46.40 -18.99 -10.04
CA THR A 303 -47.44 -19.97 -9.64
C THR A 303 -47.79 -21.15 -10.56
N GLN A 304 -47.13 -22.27 -10.28
CA GLN A 304 -47.73 -23.57 -9.89
C GLN A 304 -49.15 -23.36 -9.31
N GLY A 305 -50.24 -23.94 -9.81
CA GLY A 305 -50.52 -25.38 -9.93
C GLY A 305 -51.65 -25.73 -8.95
N GLU A 306 -52.91 -25.58 -9.35
CA GLU A 306 -54.08 -26.09 -8.61
C GLU A 306 -55.18 -26.58 -9.55
N ARG A 307 -55.56 -27.86 -9.34
CA ARG A 307 -56.85 -28.53 -9.60
C ARG A 307 -57.17 -28.86 -11.07
N GLY A 308 -57.28 -30.12 -11.49
CA GLY A 308 -57.87 -31.29 -10.81
C GLY A 308 -59.36 -31.36 -11.15
N GLY A 309 -59.74 -32.31 -12.01
CA GLY A 309 -61.01 -32.35 -12.73
C GLY A 309 -62.28 -32.63 -11.93
N GLY A 310 -63.42 -32.44 -12.60
CA GLY A 310 -64.75 -32.81 -12.15
C GLY A 310 -65.75 -32.72 -13.31
N TYR A 311 -66.23 -33.88 -13.75
CA TYR A 311 -67.34 -34.07 -14.68
C TYR A 311 -68.69 -33.91 -13.94
N SER A 312 -69.78 -33.88 -14.73
CA SER A 312 -71.23 -33.87 -14.37
C SER A 312 -71.84 -32.49 -14.10
N VAL A 313 -73.09 -32.13 -14.43
CA VAL A 313 -74.23 -32.52 -15.31
C VAL A 313 -75.38 -31.57 -14.85
N ASP A 314 -76.41 -31.38 -15.70
CA ASP A 314 -77.70 -30.67 -15.44
C ASP A 314 -77.64 -29.13 -15.60
N GLY A 315 -78.56 -28.44 -16.28
CA GLY A 315 -79.86 -28.81 -16.82
C GLY A 315 -80.78 -27.58 -16.76
N ARG A 316 -81.45 -27.28 -17.89
CA ARG A 316 -82.43 -26.20 -18.20
C ARG A 316 -81.89 -24.97 -18.92
#